data_AF-A0A842LUH2-F1
#
_entry.id   AF-A0A842LUH2-F1
#
_cell.length_a   1.000
_cell.length_b   1.000
_cell.length_c   1.000
_cell.angle_alpha   90.00
_cell.angle_beta   90.00
_cell.angle_gamma   90.00
#
_symmetry.space_group_name_H-M   'P 1'
#
loop_
_entity.id
_entity.type
_entity.pdbx_description
1 polymer ?
#
loop_
_entity_poly.entity_id
_entity_poly.type
_entity_poly.pdbx_seq_one_letter_code
_entity_poly.pdbx_strand_id
1 'polypeptide(L)' 'MAKNIPEIIDIHGLDVRRINGKLMLSLHCVMRGSDTVQASHEVAERLEYLLKNEIKEIECVTIHIEPVSE' A
#
# COMPACT_ATOMS: atom_id res chain seq x y z
N MET A 1 -3.29 -8.85 -6.05
CA MET A 1 -3.38 -7.41 -5.78
C MET A 1 -2.09 -6.66 -6.11
N ALA A 2 -0.91 -7.02 -5.56
CA ALA A 2 0.38 -6.43 -5.98
C ALA A 2 0.68 -6.53 -7.49
N LYS A 3 0.20 -7.61 -8.14
CA LYS A 3 0.36 -7.85 -9.58
C LYS A 3 -0.29 -6.81 -10.52
N ASN A 4 -1.09 -5.88 -9.99
CA ASN A 4 -1.80 -4.86 -10.79
C ASN A 4 -1.12 -3.48 -10.76
N ILE A 5 0.01 -3.33 -10.07
CA ILE A 5 0.78 -2.08 -9.99
C ILE A 5 2.27 -2.44 -10.22
N PRO A 6 2.77 -2.35 -11.48
CA PRO A 6 4.11 -2.82 -11.84
C PRO A 6 5.26 -2.04 -11.18
N GLU A 7 4.98 -0.86 -10.65
CA GLU A 7 5.92 -0.02 -9.91
C GLU A 7 6.27 -0.62 -8.53
N ILE A 8 5.39 -1.46 -7.98
CA ILE A 8 5.61 -2.14 -6.70
C ILE A 8 6.42 -3.41 -6.95
N ILE A 9 7.62 -3.45 -6.35
CA ILE A 9 8.54 -4.60 -6.44
C ILE A 9 8.11 -5.70 -5.46
N ASP A 10 7.77 -5.31 -4.23
CA ASP A 10 7.34 -6.22 -3.17
C ASP A 10 6.33 -5.57 -2.22
N ILE A 11 5.52 -6.39 -1.56
CA ILE A 11 4.62 -5.99 -0.48
C ILE A 11 4.78 -6.93 0.70
N HIS A 12 5.05 -6.37 1.87
CA HIS A 12 5.20 -7.13 3.11
C HIS A 12 4.69 -6.33 4.32
N GLY A 13 4.84 -6.89 5.53
CA GLY A 13 4.48 -6.21 6.77
C GLY A 13 2.98 -5.89 6.89
N LEU A 14 2.12 -6.71 6.26
CA LEU A 14 0.67 -6.51 6.32
C LEU A 14 0.17 -6.71 7.76
N ASP A 15 -0.28 -5.62 8.38
CA ASP A 15 -1.00 -5.58 9.65
C ASP A 15 -2.45 -5.20 9.40
N VAL A 16 -3.37 -5.96 10.01
CA VAL A 16 -4.81 -5.72 9.89
C VAL A 16 -5.40 -5.64 11.28
N ARG A 17 -5.96 -4.48 11.60
CA ARG A 17 -6.62 -4.22 12.88
C ARG A 17 -8.10 -3.96 12.67
N ARG A 18 -8.94 -4.47 13.57
CA ARG A 18 -10.36 -4.17 13.60
C ARG A 18 -10.64 -3.25 14.78
N ILE A 19 -11.15 -2.04 14.51
CA ILE A 19 -11.49 -1.04 15.52
C ILE A 19 -12.92 -0.58 15.27
N ASN A 20 -13.79 -0.68 16.29
CA ASN A 20 -15.21 -0.31 16.18
C ASN A 20 -15.93 -0.96 14.98
N GLY A 21 -15.59 -2.22 14.66
CA GLY A 21 -16.16 -2.96 13.54
C GLY A 21 -15.55 -2.64 12.17
N LYS A 22 -14.66 -1.66 12.07
CA LYS A 22 -13.99 -1.22 10.84
C LYS A 22 -12.58 -1.79 10.72
N LEU A 23 -12.12 -2.05 9.49
CA LEU A 23 -10.76 -2.51 9.24
C LEU A 23 -9.81 -1.33 9.02
N MET A 24 -8.65 -1.40 9.67
CA MET A 24 -7.51 -0.53 9.45
C MET A 24 -6.34 -1.40 8.99
N LEU A 25 -5.79 -1.10 7.82
CA LEU A 25 -4.68 -1.83 7.24
C LEU A 25 -3.41 -1.00 7.31
N SER A 26 -2.29 -1.65 7.55
CA SER A 26 -0.96 -1.09 7.37
C SER A 26 -0.12 -2.08 6.56
N LEU A 27 0.68 -1.60 5.63
CA LEU A 27 1.57 -2.44 4.83
C LEU A 27 2.80 -1.67 4.37
N HIS A 28 3.84 -2.39 4.00
CA HIS A 28 5.06 -1.84 3.40
C HIS A 28 5.07 -2.17 1.91
N CYS A 29 5.44 -1.18 1.10
CA CYS A 29 5.63 -1.31 -0.34
C CYS A 29 7.08 -1.01 -0.70
N VAL A 30 7.73 -1.96 -1.37
CA VAL A 30 9.08 -1.79 -1.88
C VAL A 30 9.03 -1.24 -3.30
N MET A 31 9.74 -0.15 -3.56
CA MET A 31 9.81 0.54 -4.86
C MET A 31 11.26 0.87 -5.22
N ARG A 32 11.52 1.40 -6.44
CA ARG A 32 12.89 1.80 -6.81
C ARG A 32 13.25 3.08 -6.07
N GLY A 33 14.43 3.12 -5.44
CA GLY A 33 14.92 4.33 -4.77
C GLY A 33 15.17 5.53 -5.71
N SER A 34 15.15 5.30 -7.03
CA SER A 34 15.21 6.34 -8.06
C SER A 34 13.87 7.04 -8.32
N ASP A 35 12.75 6.50 -7.82
CA ASP A 35 11.43 7.09 -8.04
C ASP A 35 11.28 8.38 -7.24
N THR A 36 10.57 9.35 -7.80
CA THR A 36 10.29 10.59 -7.07
C THR A 36 9.30 10.34 -5.94
N VAL A 37 9.31 11.22 -4.92
CA VAL A 37 8.30 11.18 -3.85
C VAL A 37 6.88 11.28 -4.42
N GLN A 38 6.68 12.09 -5.46
CA GLN A 38 5.39 12.23 -6.13
C GLN A 38 4.94 10.92 -6.80
N ALA A 39 5.82 10.29 -7.57
CA ALA A 39 5.50 9.00 -8.21
C ALA A 39 5.18 7.91 -7.19
N SER A 40 5.94 7.89 -6.09
CA SER A 40 5.72 6.97 -4.97
C SER A 40 4.35 7.22 -4.32
N HIS A 41 3.97 8.49 -4.14
CA HIS A 41 2.67 8.86 -3.59
C HIS A 41 1.51 8.43 -4.49
N GLU A 42 1.61 8.66 -5.80
CA GLU A 42 0.58 8.24 -6.78
C GLU A 42 0.36 6.72 -6.78
N VAL A 43 1.45 5.96 -6.64
CA VAL A 43 1.39 4.49 -6.51
C VAL A 43 0.68 4.08 -5.22
N ALA A 44 0.98 4.74 -4.10
CA ALA A 44 0.30 4.47 -2.83
C ALA A 44 -1.19 4.81 -2.88
N GLU A 45 -1.58 5.95 -3.44
CA GLU A 45 -3.00 6.33 -3.60
C GLU A 45 -3.76 5.31 -4.45
N ARG A 46 -3.17 4.85 -5.56
CA ARG A 46 -3.77 3.84 -6.42
C ARG A 46 -3.93 2.50 -5.68
N LEU A 47 -2.94 2.09 -4.89
CA LEU A 47 -3.04 0.87 -4.10
C LEU A 47 -4.13 0.97 -3.03
N GLU A 48 -4.19 2.09 -2.29
CA GLU A 48 -5.22 2.35 -1.30
C GLU A 48 -6.62 2.30 -1.94
N TYR A 49 -6.79 2.96 -3.10
CA TYR A 49 -8.05 2.95 -3.84
C TYR A 49 -8.48 1.53 -4.21
N LEU A 50 -7.56 0.70 -4.74
CA LEU A 50 -7.88 -0.68 -5.10
C LEU A 50 -8.29 -1.51 -3.88
N LEU A 51 -7.56 -1.39 -2.76
CA LEU A 51 -7.86 -2.11 -1.52
C LEU A 51 -9.24 -1.73 -0.96
N LYS A 52 -9.53 -0.43 -0.86
CA LYS A 52 -10.83 0.07 -0.41
C LYS A 52 -11.97 -0.28 -1.38
N ASN A 53 -11.68 -0.37 -2.67
CA ASN A 53 -12.69 -0.75 -3.65
C ASN A 53 -13.02 -2.25 -3.56
N GLU A 54 -12.04 -3.10 -3.30
CA GLU A 54 -12.22 -4.55 -3.19
C GLU A 54 -12.78 -4.98 -1.82
N ILE A 55 -12.35 -4.32 -0.74
CA ILE A 55 -12.76 -4.65 0.63
C ILE A 55 -13.45 -3.44 1.26
N LYS A 56 -14.79 -3.42 1.16
CA LYS A 56 -15.62 -2.29 1.63
C LYS A 56 -15.60 -2.05 3.14
N GLU A 57 -15.11 -3.01 3.93
CA GLU A 57 -14.94 -2.88 5.39
C GLU A 57 -13.70 -2.05 5.79
N ILE A 58 -12.80 -1.77 4.84
CA ILE A 58 -11.61 -0.95 5.07
C ILE A 58 -11.99 0.51 5.21
N GLU A 59 -11.69 1.07 6.38
CA GLU A 59 -11.84 2.50 6.67
C GLU A 59 -10.54 3.25 6.35
N CYS A 60 -9.39 2.67 6.70
CA CYS A 60 -8.09 3.31 6.56
C CYS A 60 -7.03 2.31 6.04
N VAL A 61 -6.17 2.77 5.14
CA VAL A 61 -4.97 2.06 4.70
C VAL A 61 -3.77 2.98 4.92
N THR A 62 -2.76 2.50 5.63
CA THR A 62 -1.47 3.18 5.78
C THR A 62 -0.42 2.42 4.97
N ILE A 63 0.28 3.11 4.07
CA ILE A 63 1.29 2.50 3.20
C ILE A 63 2.63 3.15 3.50
N HIS A 64 3.58 2.34 3.96
CA HIS A 64 4.96 2.75 4.14
C HIS A 64 5.76 2.40 2.89
N ILE A 65 6.40 3.39 2.27
CA ILE A 65 7.20 3.17 1.06
C ILE A 65 8.66 3.02 1.46
N GLU A 66 9.26 1.93 1.02
CA GLU A 66 10.66 1.61 1.24
C GLU A 66 11.39 1.48 -0.10
N PRO A 67 12.61 2.01 -0.23
CA PRO A 67 13.42 1.72 -1.39
C PRO A 67 13.86 0.25 -1.36
N VAL A 68 13.98 -0.35 -2.54
CA VAL A 68 14.69 -1.62 -2.68
C VAL A 68 16.11 -1.44 -2.14
N SER A 69 16.44 -2.24 -1.13
CA SER A 69 17.81 -2.32 -0.62
C SER A 69 18.59 -3.26 -1.52
N GLU A 70 19.81 -2.87 -1.91
CA GLU A 70 20.73 -3.72 -2.68
C GLU A 70 21.07 -5.03 -1.97
#